data_AF-A0A7V7D472-F1
#
_entry.id   AF-A0A7V7D472-F1
#
_cell.length_a   1.000
_cell.length_b   1.000
_cell.length_c   1.000
_cell.angle_alpha   90.00
_cell.angle_beta   90.00
_cell.angle_gamma   90.00
#
_symmetry.space_group_name_H-M   'P 1'
#
loop_
_entity.id
_entity.type
_entity.pdbx_description
1 polymer ?
#
loop_
_entity_poly.entity_id
_entity_poly.type
_entity_poly.pdbx_seq_one_letter_code
_entity_poly.pdbx_strand_id
1 'polypeptide(L)'
;MVIAKWLLVIGRETPAVICLLPSVLCLLTSVLCLLSSTTVVSALQIAHFMQNKPNFQKDQMNVSRVSTKDYAKWTLGQRGKNKPNSNPIQTQSNPIKANKMPKQTQYKPKQTQFQRQKNGGACCFVYTIRYDIRDMLIKDIAICIRAVDYSETSQIVTLFTRATGKIKAIAKGSKRPKSAFDGPIEIFSCGKIVFSDSKREKLATLTEFEQQAGFTHRSDNLFALNCCLLGAELLSNLTNDYDPHPQLFDSFRQFLESIRETSHERRDTISLLILFQLALLKEVGLQPILNACVNCKGNFRTNWSEVYFSSLANGLICRDCEASFPDRMRLTKNAAGCLANLKMLAESDEKTLNEIEKVLIYHFTELLHRPPKMAKYILET
;
A
#
# COMPACT_ATOMS: atom_id res chain seq x y z
N MET A 1 24.79 8.85 -12.45
CA MET A 1 24.78 7.40 -12.08
C MET A 1 23.56 7.00 -11.27
N VAL A 2 23.13 7.81 -10.28
CA VAL A 2 21.97 7.53 -9.41
C VAL A 2 20.64 7.42 -10.17
N ILE A 3 20.38 8.32 -11.13
CA ILE A 3 19.15 8.30 -11.95
C ILE A 3 19.08 7.05 -12.86
N ALA A 4 20.22 6.54 -13.34
CA ALA A 4 20.26 5.31 -14.13
C ALA A 4 19.82 4.07 -13.34
N LYS A 5 20.10 4.04 -12.03
CA LYS A 5 19.66 2.97 -11.11
C LYS A 5 18.14 2.98 -10.88
N TRP A 6 17.51 4.15 -11.00
CA TRP A 6 16.05 4.33 -10.91
C TRP A 6 15.29 3.81 -12.13
N LEU A 7 15.87 4.01 -13.32
CA LEU A 7 15.27 3.55 -14.58
C LEU A 7 15.13 2.03 -14.64
N LEU A 8 15.99 1.29 -13.93
CA LEU A 8 15.88 -0.16 -13.77
C LEU A 8 14.75 -0.59 -12.83
N VAL A 9 14.37 0.25 -11.88
CA VAL A 9 13.26 -0.04 -10.94
C VAL A 9 11.91 0.22 -11.60
N ILE A 10 11.78 1.32 -12.34
CA ILE A 10 10.54 1.62 -13.07
C ILE A 10 10.41 0.73 -14.31
N GLY A 11 11.54 0.43 -14.96
CA GLY A 11 11.66 -0.34 -16.21
C GLY A 11 11.80 -1.85 -16.04
N ARG A 12 11.35 -2.47 -14.94
CA ARG A 12 11.12 -3.93 -14.91
C ARG A 12 9.92 -4.30 -15.79
N GLU A 13 10.02 -4.02 -17.08
CA GLU A 13 9.40 -4.85 -18.09
C GLU A 13 10.36 -6.01 -18.34
N THR A 14 9.83 -7.22 -18.17
CA THR A 14 10.31 -8.54 -18.64
C THR A 14 11.76 -8.65 -19.15
N PRO A 15 12.59 -9.60 -18.66
CA PRO A 15 13.84 -9.88 -19.34
C PRO A 15 13.55 -10.38 -20.75
N ALA A 16 13.99 -9.62 -21.73
CA ALA A 16 14.18 -10.09 -23.09
C ALA A 16 15.06 -11.33 -23.06
N VAL A 17 14.46 -12.44 -23.50
CA VAL A 17 15.05 -13.57 -24.24
C VAL A 17 16.57 -13.66 -24.12
N ILE A 18 17.04 -14.45 -23.16
CA ILE A 18 18.37 -15.05 -23.21
C ILE A 18 18.32 -16.09 -24.32
N CYS A 19 19.08 -15.85 -25.40
CA CYS A 19 19.40 -16.83 -26.42
C CYS A 19 20.00 -18.08 -25.77
N LEU A 20 19.24 -19.17 -25.75
CA LEU A 20 19.76 -20.53 -25.58
C LEU A 20 19.31 -21.37 -26.78
N LEU A 21 20.25 -22.17 -27.26
CA LEU A 21 20.25 -22.97 -28.48
C LEU A 21 19.01 -23.87 -28.66
N PRO A 22 18.62 -24.17 -29.92
CA PRO A 22 17.43 -24.94 -30.24
C PRO A 22 17.71 -26.44 -30.13
N SER A 23 17.43 -27.02 -28.97
CA SER A 23 17.15 -28.45 -28.84
C SER A 23 16.65 -28.70 -27.42
N VAL A 24 15.61 -29.53 -27.30
CA VAL A 24 14.94 -29.90 -26.04
C VAL A 24 13.86 -28.92 -25.57
N LEU A 25 12.73 -28.86 -26.30
CA LEU A 25 11.41 -28.60 -25.70
C LEU A 25 10.29 -29.21 -26.57
N CYS A 26 10.29 -30.54 -26.72
CA CYS A 26 9.25 -31.31 -27.42
C CYS A 26 8.32 -32.05 -26.43
N LEU A 27 8.26 -31.63 -25.17
CA LEU A 27 7.42 -32.23 -24.15
C LEU A 27 6.97 -31.14 -23.18
N LEU A 28 5.89 -30.41 -23.52
CA LEU A 28 5.00 -29.68 -22.61
C LEU A 28 3.85 -28.98 -23.37
N THR A 29 3.25 -29.65 -24.36
CA THR A 29 2.04 -29.21 -25.07
C THR A 29 0.77 -29.90 -24.57
N SER A 30 0.72 -30.20 -23.27
CA SER A 30 -0.49 -30.68 -22.61
C SER A 30 -0.43 -30.32 -21.13
N VAL A 31 -1.20 -29.29 -20.75
CA VAL A 31 -1.69 -28.89 -19.39
C VAL A 31 -1.75 -27.35 -19.24
N LEU A 32 -2.18 -26.64 -20.29
CA LEU A 32 -2.55 -25.21 -20.18
C LEU A 32 -3.91 -25.00 -20.83
N CYS A 33 -4.91 -25.62 -20.23
CA CYS A 33 -6.31 -25.24 -20.35
C CYS A 33 -6.89 -25.36 -18.94
N LEU A 34 -7.55 -24.30 -18.47
CA LEU A 34 -8.03 -24.03 -17.10
C LEU A 34 -7.04 -23.21 -16.26
N LEU A 35 -7.22 -21.88 -16.30
CA LEU A 35 -7.32 -20.98 -15.14
C LEU A 35 -7.38 -19.52 -15.66
N SER A 36 -8.50 -19.15 -16.28
CA SER A 36 -8.91 -17.75 -16.36
C SER A 36 -9.60 -17.37 -15.05
N SER A 37 -8.80 -17.05 -14.03
CA SER A 37 -9.27 -16.49 -12.77
C SER A 37 -8.53 -15.18 -12.53
N THR A 38 -8.97 -14.10 -13.19
CA THR A 38 -8.58 -12.74 -12.80
C THR A 38 -9.19 -12.44 -11.44
N THR A 39 -8.40 -12.57 -10.39
CA THR A 39 -8.74 -12.04 -9.07
C THR A 39 -8.68 -10.52 -9.14
N VAL A 40 -9.83 -9.87 -8.98
CA VAL A 40 -10.00 -8.43 -8.91
C VAL A 40 -9.41 -7.93 -7.59
N VAL A 41 -8.43 -7.04 -7.67
CA VAL A 41 -7.79 -6.44 -6.49
C VAL A 41 -8.32 -5.01 -6.34
N SER A 42 -9.20 -4.85 -5.35
CA SER A 42 -9.79 -3.60 -4.84
C SER A 42 -11.20 -3.22 -5.33
N ALA A 43 -12.04 -2.84 -4.36
CA ALA A 43 -13.37 -2.26 -4.59
C ALA A 43 -13.31 -0.86 -5.23
N LEU A 44 -12.15 -0.19 -5.20
CA LEU A 44 -11.94 1.13 -5.82
C LEU A 44 -11.96 1.05 -7.35
N GLN A 45 -11.42 -0.03 -7.94
CA GLN A 45 -11.46 -0.27 -9.38
C GLN A 45 -12.89 -0.35 -9.93
N ILE A 46 -13.84 -0.91 -9.15
CA ILE A 46 -15.24 -1.05 -9.56
C ILE A 46 -15.94 0.32 -9.52
N ALA A 47 -15.69 1.12 -8.49
CA ALA A 47 -16.30 2.44 -8.35
C ALA A 47 -15.85 3.41 -9.46
N HIS A 48 -14.55 3.40 -9.81
CA HIS A 48 -14.01 4.27 -10.85
C HIS A 48 -14.33 3.80 -12.27
N PHE A 49 -14.47 2.48 -12.48
CA PHE A 49 -14.91 1.90 -13.76
C PHE A 49 -16.41 2.14 -14.04
N MET A 50 -17.25 2.07 -13.00
CA MET A 50 -18.71 2.26 -13.14
C MET A 50 -19.13 3.71 -13.40
N GLN A 51 -18.28 4.69 -13.08
CA GLN A 51 -18.60 6.11 -13.27
C GLN A 51 -18.32 6.63 -14.69
N ASN A 52 -17.66 5.85 -15.56
CA ASN A 52 -17.16 6.33 -16.86
C ASN A 52 -17.64 5.53 -18.08
N LYS A 53 -18.96 5.30 -18.21
CA LYS A 53 -19.56 4.93 -19.50
C LYS A 53 -20.83 5.73 -19.82
N PRO A 54 -20.78 6.74 -20.71
CA PRO A 54 -21.94 7.08 -21.50
C PRO A 54 -22.12 6.00 -22.58
N ASN A 55 -23.35 5.47 -22.69
CA ASN A 55 -23.80 4.45 -23.65
C ASN A 55 -23.44 2.98 -23.35
N PHE A 56 -24.25 2.35 -22.50
CA PHE A 56 -24.39 0.89 -22.48
C PHE A 56 -25.83 0.53 -22.91
N GLN A 57 -25.98 -0.12 -24.07
CA GLN A 57 -27.28 -0.59 -24.57
C GLN A 57 -27.79 -1.74 -23.68
N LYS A 58 -29.08 -1.66 -23.32
CA LYS A 58 -29.74 -2.46 -22.27
C LYS A 58 -30.38 -3.77 -22.75
N ASP A 59 -30.01 -4.29 -23.92
CA ASP A 59 -30.77 -5.37 -24.56
C ASP A 59 -30.19 -6.79 -24.42
N GLN A 60 -29.18 -7.00 -23.57
CA GLN A 60 -28.74 -8.36 -23.21
C GLN A 60 -28.49 -8.51 -21.72
N MET A 61 -29.55 -8.56 -20.92
CA MET A 61 -29.50 -9.17 -19.59
C MET A 61 -30.81 -9.92 -19.30
N ASN A 62 -30.72 -11.25 -19.31
CA ASN A 62 -31.76 -12.14 -18.80
C ASN A 62 -31.53 -12.30 -17.28
N VAL A 63 -32.14 -11.42 -16.48
CA VAL A 63 -32.13 -11.53 -15.01
C VAL A 63 -33.54 -11.84 -14.55
N SER A 64 -33.76 -13.09 -14.16
CA SER A 64 -34.99 -13.53 -13.48
C SER A 64 -35.13 -12.80 -12.14
N ARG A 65 -36.27 -12.11 -11.99
CA ARG A 65 -36.75 -11.37 -10.81
C ARG A 65 -36.45 -12.08 -9.49
N VAL A 66 -35.81 -11.38 -8.55
CA VAL A 66 -35.97 -11.64 -7.11
C VAL A 66 -36.66 -10.42 -6.50
N SER A 67 -37.86 -10.69 -5.97
CA SER A 67 -38.81 -9.77 -5.37
C SER A 67 -38.27 -9.19 -4.05
N THR A 68 -38.17 -7.87 -3.97
CA THR A 68 -37.99 -7.12 -2.72
C THR A 68 -39.34 -6.94 -2.02
N LYS A 69 -39.58 -7.68 -0.93
CA LYS A 69 -40.61 -7.32 0.07
C LYS A 69 -40.17 -7.67 1.49
N ASP A 70 -40.33 -6.66 2.35
CA ASP A 70 -40.64 -6.73 3.78
C ASP A 70 -39.49 -6.97 4.79
N TYR A 71 -38.69 -5.92 5.01
CA TYR A 71 -38.15 -5.63 6.35
C TYR A 71 -39.02 -4.56 7.02
N ALA A 72 -40.08 -4.99 7.69
CA ALA A 72 -40.81 -4.19 8.65
C ALA A 72 -41.38 -5.08 9.76
N LYS A 73 -41.25 -4.61 11.01
CA LYS A 73 -41.87 -5.10 12.26
C LYS A 73 -41.29 -6.38 12.88
N TRP A 74 -40.42 -6.17 13.86
CA TRP A 74 -40.39 -7.01 15.06
C TRP A 74 -40.52 -6.11 16.31
N THR A 75 -41.73 -6.05 16.86
CA THR A 75 -42.01 -5.55 18.21
C THR A 75 -42.57 -6.69 19.05
N LEU A 76 -41.91 -6.94 20.18
CA LEU A 76 -42.43 -7.39 21.49
C LEU A 76 -43.65 -8.34 21.54
N GLY A 77 -43.41 -9.53 22.09
CA GLY A 77 -44.23 -10.11 23.16
C GLY A 77 -45.31 -11.14 22.77
N GLN A 78 -45.16 -12.36 23.31
CA GLN A 78 -46.17 -13.14 24.08
C GLN A 78 -46.04 -14.66 23.87
N ARG A 79 -45.84 -15.32 25.02
CA ARG A 79 -46.22 -16.68 25.45
C ARG A 79 -46.91 -17.63 24.45
N GLY A 80 -46.33 -18.84 24.37
CA GLY A 80 -46.98 -20.06 24.87
C GLY A 80 -47.76 -20.96 23.89
N LYS A 81 -47.41 -22.25 23.97
CA LYS A 81 -48.19 -23.46 23.60
C LYS A 81 -48.34 -23.80 22.12
N ASN A 82 -47.58 -24.79 21.64
CA ASN A 82 -48.07 -26.14 21.30
C ASN A 82 -46.99 -26.94 20.54
N LYS A 83 -46.63 -28.12 21.09
CA LYS A 83 -46.00 -29.22 20.31
C LYS A 83 -47.07 -29.83 19.38
N PRO A 84 -46.67 -30.45 18.26
CA PRO A 84 -46.56 -31.91 18.29
C PRO A 84 -45.31 -32.49 17.62
N ASN A 85 -44.80 -33.49 18.33
CA ASN A 85 -44.09 -34.72 17.95
C ASN A 85 -43.89 -35.05 16.45
N SER A 86 -42.62 -35.26 16.04
CA SER A 86 -42.22 -36.43 15.25
C SER A 86 -40.71 -36.70 15.44
N ASN A 87 -40.40 -37.99 15.51
CA ASN A 87 -39.18 -38.61 16.05
C ASN A 87 -37.98 -38.62 15.07
N PRO A 88 -36.77 -39.00 15.54
CA PRO A 88 -35.48 -38.58 14.99
C PRO A 88 -34.95 -39.47 13.87
N ILE A 89 -34.21 -38.90 12.92
CA ILE A 89 -33.40 -39.67 11.96
C ILE A 89 -31.96 -39.73 12.44
N GLN A 90 -31.49 -40.97 12.51
CA GLN A 90 -30.25 -41.44 13.10
C GLN A 90 -29.01 -41.04 12.29
N THR A 91 -27.93 -40.78 13.03
CA THR A 91 -26.55 -40.66 12.58
C THR A 91 -26.02 -41.98 12.02
N GLN A 92 -25.30 -41.92 10.90
CA GLN A 92 -24.29 -42.93 10.55
C GLN A 92 -22.95 -42.23 10.31
N SER A 93 -22.04 -42.45 11.25
CA SER A 93 -20.63 -42.14 11.17
C SER A 93 -19.87 -43.30 10.54
N ASN A 94 -18.94 -43.00 9.63
CA ASN A 94 -17.89 -43.95 9.24
C ASN A 94 -16.52 -43.43 9.73
N PRO A 95 -15.69 -44.30 10.37
CA PRO A 95 -14.46 -43.89 11.02
C PRO A 95 -13.28 -43.80 10.05
N ILE A 96 -12.52 -42.69 10.09
CA ILE A 96 -11.22 -42.59 9.44
C ILE A 96 -10.14 -42.91 10.48
N LYS A 97 -9.28 -43.87 10.14
CA LYS A 97 -8.18 -44.43 10.95
C LYS A 97 -7.15 -43.36 11.31
N ALA A 98 -6.75 -43.33 12.58
CA ALA A 98 -5.67 -42.51 13.11
C ALA A 98 -4.29 -43.11 12.75
N ASN A 99 -3.43 -42.32 12.10
CA ASN A 99 -2.00 -42.61 11.98
C ASN A 99 -1.20 -41.81 13.03
N LYS A 100 -0.18 -42.47 13.58
CA LYS A 100 0.64 -42.10 14.74
C LYS A 100 1.32 -40.72 14.65
N MET A 101 1.27 -39.97 15.76
CA MET A 101 2.06 -38.75 16.02
C MET A 101 3.55 -39.05 16.26
N PRO A 102 4.47 -38.14 15.87
CA PRO A 102 5.73 -37.94 16.58
C PRO A 102 5.56 -36.94 17.73
N LYS A 103 6.31 -37.20 18.81
CA LYS A 103 6.23 -36.58 20.14
C LYS A 103 6.48 -35.06 20.13
N GLN A 104 5.56 -34.28 20.69
CA GLN A 104 5.83 -32.91 21.15
C GLN A 104 6.35 -32.94 22.59
N THR A 105 7.45 -32.22 22.80
CA THR A 105 8.11 -31.97 24.07
C THR A 105 7.14 -31.37 25.10
N GLN A 106 6.99 -32.05 26.24
CA GLN A 106 6.19 -31.59 27.37
C GLN A 106 6.82 -30.34 28.00
N TYR A 107 6.19 -29.18 27.82
CA TYR A 107 6.44 -28.03 28.69
C TYR A 107 5.51 -28.13 29.90
N LYS A 108 6.08 -28.34 31.10
CA LYS A 108 5.34 -28.38 32.37
C LYS A 108 4.86 -26.96 32.76
N PRO A 109 3.55 -26.72 32.95
CA PRO A 109 3.10 -25.45 33.52
C PRO A 109 3.43 -25.36 35.01
N LYS A 110 3.91 -24.18 35.44
CA LYS A 110 4.13 -23.83 36.85
C LYS A 110 2.80 -23.61 37.57
N GLN A 111 2.83 -23.89 38.88
CA GLN A 111 1.71 -24.12 39.79
C GLN A 111 0.60 -23.08 39.79
N THR A 112 -0.63 -23.58 39.81
CA THR A 112 -1.90 -22.89 40.00
C THR A 112 -2.07 -22.50 41.47
N GLN A 113 -2.27 -21.22 41.80
CA GLN A 113 -2.71 -20.81 43.14
C GLN A 113 -4.23 -21.00 43.27
N PHE A 114 -4.63 -21.88 44.18
CA PHE A 114 -6.02 -22.12 44.58
C PHE A 114 -6.39 -21.18 45.72
N GLN A 115 -7.40 -20.33 45.54
CA GLN A 115 -8.12 -19.74 46.66
C GLN A 115 -9.51 -20.37 46.77
N ARG A 116 -9.75 -21.04 47.90
CA ARG A 116 -11.07 -21.53 48.31
C ARG A 116 -11.87 -20.37 48.89
N GLN A 117 -12.97 -20.00 48.25
CA GLN A 117 -14.06 -19.35 48.96
C GLN A 117 -15.16 -20.38 49.21
N LYS A 118 -15.41 -20.66 50.49
CA LYS A 118 -16.60 -21.40 50.93
C LYS A 118 -17.75 -20.40 51.01
N ASN A 119 -18.77 -20.58 50.21
CA ASN A 119 -20.16 -20.26 50.56
C ASN A 119 -21.07 -21.25 49.83
N GLY A 120 -22.02 -21.81 50.58
CA GLY A 120 -22.80 -22.98 50.20
C GLY A 120 -23.75 -22.74 49.03
N GLY A 121 -24.04 -23.83 48.30
CA GLY A 121 -25.09 -23.91 47.29
C GLY A 121 -24.56 -23.74 45.86
N ALA A 122 -24.47 -24.86 45.14
CA ALA A 122 -24.09 -24.99 43.73
C ALA A 122 -22.67 -24.54 43.35
N CYS A 123 -21.77 -25.53 43.22
CA CYS A 123 -20.41 -25.33 42.73
C CYS A 123 -20.43 -25.09 41.21
N CYS A 124 -20.67 -23.84 40.81
CA CYS A 124 -20.48 -23.42 39.43
C CYS A 124 -18.99 -23.17 39.20
N PHE A 125 -18.27 -24.17 38.67
CA PHE A 125 -16.90 -23.97 38.21
C PHE A 125 -16.93 -23.08 36.98
N VAL A 126 -16.77 -21.77 37.19
CA VAL A 126 -16.52 -20.82 36.10
C VAL A 126 -15.07 -21.06 35.68
N TYR A 127 -14.89 -21.89 34.65
CA TYR A 127 -13.61 -21.99 33.96
C TYR A 127 -13.43 -20.75 33.09
N THR A 128 -12.85 -19.70 33.66
CA THR A 128 -12.27 -18.63 32.84
C THR A 128 -11.01 -19.20 32.21
N ILE A 129 -11.13 -19.72 30.99
CA ILE A 129 -9.96 -19.95 30.14
C ILE A 129 -9.39 -18.58 29.85
N ARG A 130 -8.40 -18.15 30.63
CA ARG A 130 -7.47 -17.11 30.18
C ARG A 130 -6.70 -17.74 29.03
N TYR A 131 -7.17 -17.50 27.80
CA TYR A 131 -6.28 -17.60 26.65
C TYR A 131 -5.16 -16.61 26.94
N ASP A 132 -3.98 -17.12 27.22
CA ASP A 132 -2.72 -16.38 27.16
C ASP A 132 -2.60 -15.97 25.69
N ILE A 133 -3.23 -14.84 25.33
CA ILE A 133 -3.00 -14.17 24.05
C ILE A 133 -1.55 -13.70 24.17
N ARG A 134 -0.61 -14.61 23.89
CA ARG A 134 0.76 -14.19 23.62
C ARG A 134 0.63 -13.29 22.42
N ASP A 135 0.83 -12.00 22.66
CA ASP A 135 1.00 -11.01 21.62
C ASP A 135 1.95 -11.59 20.59
N MET A 136 1.43 -11.85 19.39
CA MET A 136 2.22 -12.42 18.32
C MET A 136 3.20 -11.34 17.90
N LEU A 137 4.47 -11.53 18.27
CA LEU A 137 5.55 -10.63 17.87
C LEU A 137 5.85 -10.84 16.40
N ILE A 138 5.75 -9.76 15.63
CA ILE A 138 6.02 -9.70 14.20
C ILE A 138 7.36 -8.98 14.02
N LYS A 139 8.20 -9.52 13.14
CA LYS A 139 9.48 -8.94 12.76
C LYS A 139 9.41 -8.46 11.32
N ASP A 140 9.91 -7.25 11.06
CA ASP A 140 9.94 -6.67 9.71
C ASP A 140 11.10 -5.68 9.58
N ILE A 141 11.33 -5.18 8.37
CA ILE A 141 12.14 -3.99 8.11
C ILE A 141 11.22 -2.80 7.84
N ALA A 142 11.56 -1.64 8.39
CA ALA A 142 10.69 -0.48 8.36
C ALA A 142 11.45 0.82 8.14
N ILE A 143 10.76 1.78 7.53
CA ILE A 143 11.17 3.18 7.44
C ILE A 143 10.17 4.01 8.23
N CYS A 144 10.66 4.86 9.14
CA CYS A 144 9.82 5.80 9.85
C CYS A 144 9.40 6.96 8.92
N ILE A 145 8.11 7.07 8.63
CA ILE A 145 7.56 8.14 7.78
C ILE A 145 6.93 9.28 8.59
N ARG A 146 6.66 9.04 9.88
CA ARG A 146 6.17 10.05 10.81
C ARG A 146 6.49 9.65 12.24
N ALA A 147 7.00 10.58 13.03
CA ALA A 147 7.16 10.43 14.47
C ALA A 147 6.48 11.60 15.19
N VAL A 148 5.75 11.32 16.26
CA VAL A 148 5.06 12.30 17.09
C VAL A 148 5.30 11.96 18.56
N ASP A 149 5.57 12.97 19.36
CA ASP A 149 5.70 12.80 20.80
C ASP A 149 4.36 12.45 21.44
N TYR A 150 4.33 11.34 22.17
CA TYR A 150 3.15 10.91 22.92
C TYR A 150 3.28 11.26 24.41
N SER A 151 4.49 11.17 24.95
CA SER A 151 4.83 11.59 26.31
C SER A 151 6.28 12.06 26.35
N GLU A 152 6.75 12.48 27.53
CA GLU A 152 8.16 12.80 27.76
C GLU A 152 9.11 11.67 27.37
N THR A 153 8.65 10.40 27.47
CA THR A 153 9.49 9.23 27.25
C THR A 153 9.12 8.39 26.03
N SER A 154 7.96 8.63 25.39
CA SER A 154 7.41 7.74 24.36
C SER A 154 6.95 8.50 23.13
N GLN A 155 7.00 7.84 21.98
CA GLN A 155 6.57 8.38 20.69
C GLN A 155 5.48 7.49 20.05
N ILE A 156 4.59 8.11 19.27
CA ILE A 156 3.77 7.43 18.28
C ILE A 156 4.48 7.56 16.94
N VAL A 157 4.78 6.42 16.31
CA VAL A 157 5.44 6.35 15.02
C VAL A 157 4.51 5.75 13.97
N THR A 158 4.59 6.26 12.76
CA THR A 158 4.04 5.62 11.56
C THR A 158 5.21 5.06 10.78
N LEU A 159 5.19 3.75 10.59
CA LEU A 159 6.24 2.99 9.96
C LEU A 159 5.71 2.42 8.65
N PHE A 160 6.44 2.62 7.56
CA PHE A 160 6.19 1.87 6.35
C PHE A 160 7.08 0.64 6.37
N THR A 161 6.48 -0.55 6.42
CA THR A 161 7.19 -1.82 6.53
C THR A 161 7.13 -2.59 5.22
N ARG A 162 8.11 -3.45 4.99
CA ARG A 162 8.22 -4.19 3.73
C ARG A 162 7.21 -5.34 3.62
N ALA A 163 7.02 -6.12 4.69
CA ALA A 163 6.18 -7.31 4.67
C ALA A 163 4.79 -7.11 5.26
N THR A 164 4.60 -6.12 6.14
CA THR A 164 3.31 -5.83 6.79
C THR A 164 2.59 -4.66 6.14
N GLY A 165 3.29 -3.79 5.41
CA GLY A 165 2.74 -2.54 4.90
C GLY A 165 2.83 -1.41 5.91
N LYS A 166 1.95 -0.41 5.81
CA LYS A 166 1.97 0.74 6.72
C LYS A 166 1.37 0.37 8.07
N ILE A 167 2.09 0.66 9.16
CA ILE A 167 1.61 0.43 10.53
C ILE A 167 1.78 1.70 11.36
N LYS A 168 0.91 1.86 12.37
CA LYS A 168 1.05 2.87 13.41
C LYS A 168 1.35 2.15 14.71
N ALA A 169 2.38 2.58 15.42
CA ALA A 169 2.80 1.94 16.65
C ALA A 169 3.17 2.95 17.74
N ILE A 170 2.95 2.58 19.00
CA ILE A 170 3.51 3.27 20.16
C ILE A 170 4.87 2.66 20.51
N ALA A 171 5.90 3.49 20.55
CA ALA A 171 7.24 3.15 21.02
C ALA A 171 7.39 3.63 22.47
N LYS A 172 7.02 2.75 23.41
CA LYS A 172 7.01 3.08 24.85
C LYS A 172 8.44 3.20 25.36
N GLY A 173 8.80 4.37 25.88
CA GLY A 173 10.14 4.60 26.42
C GLY A 173 11.22 4.84 25.36
N SER A 174 10.87 5.12 24.09
CA SER A 174 11.84 5.36 23.00
C SER A 174 12.84 6.47 23.27
N LYS A 175 12.50 7.44 24.13
CA LYS A 175 13.40 8.55 24.48
C LYS A 175 14.32 8.25 25.66
N ARG A 176 14.22 7.07 26.29
CA ARG A 176 15.04 6.72 27.46
C ARG A 176 16.43 6.23 27.01
N PRO A 177 17.52 6.68 27.64
CA PRO A 177 18.89 6.25 27.29
C PRO A 177 19.17 4.74 27.40
N LYS A 178 18.37 3.99 28.17
CA LYS A 178 18.50 2.53 28.37
C LYS A 178 17.26 1.78 27.86
N SER A 179 16.75 2.17 26.69
CA SER A 179 15.57 1.53 26.09
C SER A 179 15.97 0.45 25.09
N ALA A 180 14.99 -0.33 24.60
CA ALA A 180 15.17 -1.28 23.50
C ALA A 180 15.26 -0.59 22.11
N PHE A 181 15.43 0.72 22.12
CA PHE A 181 15.58 1.58 20.95
C PHE A 181 16.94 2.27 21.05
N ASP A 182 17.59 2.48 19.91
CA ASP A 182 18.89 3.20 19.81
C ASP A 182 18.73 4.73 19.99
N GLY A 183 17.79 5.15 20.84
CA GLY A 183 17.38 6.54 21.05
C GLY A 183 15.99 6.85 20.46
N PRO A 184 15.59 8.14 20.46
CA PRO A 184 14.34 8.58 19.85
C PRO A 184 14.28 8.18 18.38
N ILE A 185 13.14 7.66 17.93
CA ILE A 185 12.96 7.26 16.54
C ILE A 185 12.78 8.52 15.69
N GLU A 186 13.71 8.74 14.78
CA GLU A 186 13.71 9.88 13.87
C GLU A 186 12.94 9.59 12.57
N ILE A 187 12.45 10.64 11.92
CA ILE A 187 11.85 10.51 10.59
C ILE A 187 12.92 10.09 9.58
N PHE A 188 12.53 9.25 8.63
CA PHE A 188 13.39 8.62 7.62
C PHE A 188 14.47 7.69 8.17
N SER A 189 14.47 7.37 9.47
CA SER A 189 15.26 6.25 9.99
C SER A 189 14.75 4.93 9.39
N CYS A 190 15.67 4.04 9.01
CA CYS A 190 15.38 2.70 8.53
C CYS A 190 16.01 1.68 9.47
N GLY A 191 15.29 0.60 9.78
CA GLY A 191 15.78 -0.39 10.73
C GLY A 191 14.95 -1.66 10.75
N LYS A 192 15.43 -2.65 11.49
CA LYS A 192 14.65 -3.85 11.81
C LYS A 192 13.77 -3.54 13.00
N ILE A 193 12.52 -3.97 12.92
CA ILE A 193 11.54 -3.74 13.97
C ILE A 193 11.00 -5.06 14.51
N VAL A 194 10.63 -5.02 15.78
CA VAL A 194 9.77 -6.03 16.41
C VAL A 194 8.57 -5.29 16.99
N PHE A 195 7.37 -5.75 16.66
CA PHE A 195 6.14 -5.16 17.18
C PHE A 195 5.11 -6.23 17.48
N SER A 196 4.18 -5.91 18.38
CA SER A 196 3.01 -6.72 18.68
C SER A 196 1.77 -6.03 18.13
N ASP A 197 0.99 -6.80 17.39
CA ASP A 197 -0.30 -6.35 16.86
C ASP A 197 -1.42 -6.99 17.68
N SER A 198 -1.92 -6.25 18.68
CA SER A 198 -3.13 -6.64 19.39
C SER A 198 -4.30 -6.46 18.42
N LYS A 199 -4.94 -7.57 18.00
CA LYS A 199 -6.09 -7.59 17.07
C LYS A 199 -7.28 -6.69 17.48
N ARG A 200 -7.20 -6.00 18.63
CA ARG A 200 -8.23 -5.11 19.18
C ARG A 200 -7.80 -3.64 19.23
N GLU A 201 -6.55 -3.30 18.93
CA GLU A 201 -6.01 -1.96 19.08
C GLU A 201 -5.80 -1.29 17.72
N LYS A 202 -6.07 0.02 17.63
CA LYS A 202 -5.77 0.84 16.44
C LYS A 202 -4.27 1.15 16.30
N LEU A 203 -3.48 0.76 17.29
CA LEU A 203 -2.08 1.13 17.43
C LEU A 203 -1.31 -0.08 17.95
N ALA A 204 -0.33 -0.55 17.18
CA ALA A 204 0.55 -1.63 17.59
C ALA A 204 1.48 -1.17 18.73
N THR A 205 2.04 -2.11 19.48
CA THR A 205 3.14 -1.80 20.43
C THR A 205 4.47 -2.18 19.78
N LEU A 206 5.31 -1.18 19.52
CA LEU A 206 6.67 -1.37 19.04
C LEU A 206 7.54 -1.78 20.24
N THR A 207 8.20 -2.93 20.15
CA THR A 207 9.03 -3.48 21.23
C THR A 207 10.52 -3.23 21.00
N GLU A 208 10.97 -3.26 19.75
CA GLU A 208 12.37 -3.07 19.37
C GLU A 208 12.46 -2.29 18.05
N PHE A 209 13.46 -1.41 17.94
CA PHE A 209 13.88 -0.78 16.68
C PHE A 209 15.41 -0.76 16.64
N GLU A 210 15.98 -1.64 15.84
CA GLU A 210 17.42 -1.69 15.58
C GLU A 210 17.70 -0.84 14.35
N GLN A 211 18.23 0.37 14.55
CA GLN A 211 18.44 1.31 13.46
C GLN A 211 19.59 0.84 12.57
N GLN A 212 19.37 0.80 11.26
CA GLN A 212 20.43 0.52 10.31
C GLN A 212 21.42 1.70 10.30
N ALA A 213 22.68 1.40 10.61
CA ALA A 213 23.76 2.39 10.62
C ALA A 213 23.84 3.14 9.28
N GLY A 214 24.01 4.46 9.35
CA GLY A 214 24.14 5.29 8.16
C GLY A 214 22.83 5.47 7.40
N PHE A 215 21.65 5.21 7.97
CA PHE A 215 20.34 5.60 7.44
C PHE A 215 19.70 6.70 8.31
N THR A 216 20.47 7.77 8.54
CA THR A 216 19.98 9.01 9.17
C THR A 216 19.94 10.08 8.07
N HIS A 217 18.80 10.75 7.93
CA HIS A 217 18.65 11.83 6.97
C HIS A 217 19.60 12.97 7.36
N ARG A 218 20.54 13.33 6.48
CA ARG A 218 21.38 14.51 6.68
C ARG A 218 20.54 15.76 6.40
N SER A 219 20.46 16.64 7.39
CA SER A 219 19.62 17.84 7.40
C SER A 219 20.28 19.06 6.73
N ASP A 220 21.22 18.85 5.82
CA ASP A 220 22.02 19.91 5.20
C ASP A 220 21.29 20.65 4.07
N ASN A 221 20.25 20.05 3.48
CA ASN A 221 19.42 20.69 2.45
C ASN A 221 17.92 20.62 2.78
N LEU A 222 17.33 21.79 3.09
CA LEU A 222 15.90 21.92 3.41
C LEU A 222 14.99 21.53 2.24
N PHE A 223 15.39 21.85 1.00
CA PHE A 223 14.62 21.51 -0.18
C PHE A 223 14.56 19.99 -0.40
N ALA A 224 15.69 19.31 -0.25
CA ALA A 224 15.77 17.85 -0.31
C ALA A 224 14.90 17.20 0.78
N LEU A 225 14.96 17.73 2.02
CA LEU A 225 14.09 17.28 3.11
C LEU A 225 12.60 17.45 2.76
N ASN A 226 12.21 18.59 2.19
CA ASN A 226 10.83 18.85 1.77
C ASN A 226 10.37 17.87 0.69
N CYS A 227 11.25 17.48 -0.24
CA CYS A 227 10.95 16.44 -1.25
C CYS A 227 10.73 15.07 -0.59
N CYS A 228 11.58 14.68 0.36
CA CYS A 228 11.41 13.44 1.13
C CYS A 228 10.09 13.45 1.92
N LEU A 229 9.74 14.57 2.54
CA LEU A 229 8.49 14.76 3.27
C LEU A 229 7.26 14.68 2.36
N LEU A 230 7.32 15.28 1.16
CA LEU A 230 6.26 15.15 0.16
C LEU A 230 6.11 13.69 -0.27
N GLY A 231 7.20 13.00 -0.57
CA GLY A 231 7.16 11.57 -0.92
C GLY A 231 6.53 10.72 0.18
N ALA A 232 6.88 10.96 1.44
CA ALA A 232 6.30 10.27 2.58
C ALA A 232 4.82 10.61 2.82
N GLU A 233 4.43 11.87 2.61
CA GLU A 233 3.03 12.30 2.67
C GLU A 233 2.18 11.58 1.62
N LEU A 234 2.63 11.56 0.36
CA LEU A 234 1.94 10.89 -0.74
C LEU A 234 1.82 9.39 -0.47
N LEU A 235 2.92 8.75 -0.08
CA LEU A 235 2.94 7.33 0.30
C LEU A 235 1.95 7.05 1.43
N SER A 236 1.92 7.90 2.46
CA SER A 236 1.02 7.75 3.59
C SER A 236 -0.45 7.96 3.22
N ASN A 237 -0.77 8.83 2.26
CA ASN A 237 -2.16 9.06 1.86
C ASN A 237 -2.67 8.02 0.84
N LEU A 238 -1.79 7.44 0.02
CA LEU A 238 -2.16 6.52 -1.07
C LEU A 238 -2.04 5.02 -0.73
N THR A 239 -1.56 4.68 0.47
CA THR A 239 -1.48 3.30 0.94
C THR A 239 -2.48 3.06 2.07
N ASN A 240 -2.93 1.82 2.26
CA ASN A 240 -3.73 1.43 3.42
C ASN A 240 -2.86 0.94 4.57
N ASP A 241 -3.40 0.99 5.79
CA ASP A 241 -2.75 0.36 6.94
C ASP A 241 -2.80 -1.18 6.76
N TYR A 242 -1.72 -1.88 7.10
CA TYR A 242 -1.56 -3.34 6.96
C TYR A 242 -1.72 -3.90 5.53
N ASP A 243 -1.42 -3.10 4.51
CA ASP A 243 -1.41 -3.49 3.10
C ASP A 243 0.04 -3.53 2.57
N PRO A 244 0.65 -4.73 2.39
CA PRO A 244 2.06 -4.84 2.02
C PRO A 244 2.34 -4.43 0.56
N HIS A 245 3.29 -3.50 0.39
CA HIS A 245 3.82 -3.10 -0.92
C HIS A 245 5.36 -3.22 -0.94
N PRO A 246 5.94 -4.43 -1.08
CA PRO A 246 7.38 -4.64 -0.97
C PRO A 246 8.21 -3.85 -1.99
N GLN A 247 7.73 -3.77 -3.23
CA GLN A 247 8.38 -3.03 -4.33
C GLN A 247 8.34 -1.51 -4.08
N LEU A 248 7.22 -0.99 -3.58
CA LEU A 248 7.10 0.40 -3.18
C LEU A 248 8.02 0.73 -1.99
N PHE A 249 8.15 -0.19 -1.02
CA PHE A 249 9.09 -0.06 0.08
C PHE A 249 10.53 0.05 -0.44
N ASP A 250 10.92 -0.87 -1.32
CA ASP A 250 12.26 -0.87 -1.91
C ASP A 250 12.51 0.42 -2.74
N SER A 251 11.49 0.91 -3.45
CA SER A 251 11.57 2.17 -4.23
C SER A 251 11.65 3.41 -3.33
N PHE A 252 10.87 3.48 -2.26
CA PHE A 252 10.93 4.59 -1.29
C PHE A 252 12.27 4.61 -0.55
N ARG A 253 12.78 3.43 -0.16
CA ARG A 253 14.12 3.30 0.41
C ARG A 253 15.18 3.83 -0.54
N GLN A 254 15.15 3.40 -1.80
CA GLN A 254 16.08 3.86 -2.82
C GLN A 254 15.98 5.36 -3.05
N PHE A 255 14.79 5.95 -2.93
CA PHE A 255 14.57 7.40 -3.09
C PHE A 255 15.32 8.16 -2.00
N LEU A 256 15.12 7.78 -0.75
CA LEU A 256 15.82 8.37 0.39
C LEU A 256 17.34 8.19 0.28
N GLU A 257 17.83 7.01 -0.11
CA GLU A 257 19.26 6.78 -0.34
C GLU A 257 19.81 7.66 -1.48
N SER A 258 19.09 7.75 -2.59
CA SER A 258 19.49 8.53 -3.77
C SER A 258 19.59 10.02 -3.47
N ILE A 259 18.65 10.57 -2.69
CA ILE A 259 18.65 11.97 -2.27
C ILE A 259 19.85 12.27 -1.36
N ARG A 260 20.32 11.29 -0.58
CA ARG A 260 21.48 11.44 0.31
C ARG A 260 22.82 11.34 -0.42
N GLU A 261 22.87 10.59 -1.52
CA GLU A 261 24.07 10.39 -2.32
C GLU A 261 24.26 11.45 -3.43
N THR A 262 23.22 12.23 -3.74
CA THR A 262 23.25 13.20 -4.83
C THR A 262 24.04 14.47 -4.48
N SER A 263 24.36 15.29 -5.48
CA SER A 263 25.02 16.60 -5.36
C SER A 263 24.25 17.64 -4.52
N HIS A 264 23.05 17.30 -4.06
CA HIS A 264 22.05 18.17 -3.45
C HIS A 264 21.62 19.35 -4.34
N GLU A 265 21.90 19.29 -5.65
CA GLU A 265 21.32 20.24 -6.60
C GLU A 265 19.80 20.06 -6.68
N ARG A 266 19.10 21.20 -6.77
CA ARG A 266 17.63 21.26 -6.82
C ARG A 266 17.08 20.41 -7.97
N ARG A 267 17.68 20.56 -9.15
CA ARG A 267 17.36 19.81 -10.37
C ARG A 267 17.38 18.28 -10.16
N ASP A 268 18.47 17.75 -9.60
CA ASP A 268 18.61 16.31 -9.40
C ASP A 268 17.62 15.78 -8.35
N THR A 269 17.39 16.58 -7.30
CA THR A 269 16.42 16.28 -6.24
C THR A 269 15.00 16.18 -6.79
N ILE A 270 14.57 17.14 -7.63
CA ILE A 270 13.24 17.11 -8.28
C ILE A 270 13.13 15.91 -9.22
N SER A 271 14.18 15.61 -9.98
CA SER A 271 14.19 14.45 -10.88
C SER A 271 13.93 13.15 -10.12
N LEU A 272 14.58 12.96 -8.97
CA LEU A 272 14.37 11.81 -8.10
C LEU A 272 12.96 11.77 -7.49
N LEU A 273 12.41 12.92 -7.12
CA LEU A 273 11.04 13.04 -6.60
C LEU A 273 10.02 12.61 -7.66
N ILE A 274 10.12 13.12 -8.90
CA ILE A 274 9.24 12.75 -10.02
C ILE A 274 9.30 11.24 -10.28
N LEU A 275 10.50 10.66 -10.29
CA LEU A 275 10.69 9.22 -10.47
C LEU A 275 10.00 8.41 -9.36
N PHE A 276 10.15 8.83 -8.11
CA PHE A 276 9.46 8.20 -6.98
C PHE A 276 7.93 8.34 -7.08
N GLN A 277 7.42 9.52 -7.42
CA GLN A 277 5.99 9.78 -7.58
C GLN A 277 5.36 8.87 -8.66
N LEU A 278 6.03 8.72 -9.80
CA LEU A 278 5.58 7.83 -10.86
C LEU A 278 5.66 6.35 -10.46
N ALA A 279 6.71 5.95 -9.71
CA ALA A 279 6.81 4.61 -9.15
C ALA A 279 5.68 4.35 -8.14
N LEU A 280 5.37 5.32 -7.26
CA LEU A 280 4.26 5.25 -6.33
C LEU A 280 2.92 5.06 -7.07
N LEU A 281 2.62 5.89 -8.06
CA LEU A 281 1.41 5.77 -8.87
C LEU A 281 1.30 4.40 -9.56
N LYS A 282 2.42 3.86 -10.04
CA LYS A 282 2.47 2.51 -10.64
C LYS A 282 2.13 1.42 -9.62
N GLU A 283 2.80 1.41 -8.47
CA GLU A 283 2.62 0.36 -7.46
C GLU A 283 1.22 0.37 -6.82
N VAL A 284 0.59 1.55 -6.68
CA VAL A 284 -0.80 1.65 -6.20
C VAL A 284 -1.86 1.46 -7.30
N GLY A 285 -1.45 1.19 -8.54
CA GLY A 285 -2.35 0.90 -9.66
C GLY A 285 -3.03 2.14 -10.28
N LEU A 286 -2.47 3.33 -10.08
CA LEU A 286 -2.95 4.62 -10.57
C LEU A 286 -2.02 5.23 -11.64
N GLN A 287 -1.31 4.37 -12.39
CA GLN A 287 -0.36 4.85 -13.41
C GLN A 287 -1.07 5.64 -14.52
N PRO A 288 -0.63 6.88 -14.82
CA PRO A 288 -1.17 7.64 -15.95
C PRO A 288 -0.70 7.07 -17.29
N ILE A 289 -1.51 7.28 -18.34
CA ILE A 289 -1.12 6.94 -19.71
C ILE A 289 -0.22 8.05 -20.25
N LEU A 290 1.09 7.78 -20.34
CA LEU A 290 2.10 8.76 -20.74
C LEU A 290 2.71 8.52 -22.12
N ASN A 291 2.38 7.42 -22.78
CA ASN A 291 2.94 7.03 -24.09
C ASN A 291 1.95 7.17 -25.26
N ALA A 292 0.71 7.57 -25.00
CA ALA A 292 -0.34 7.73 -26.00
C ALA A 292 -1.40 8.73 -25.51
N CYS A 293 -2.22 9.22 -26.44
CA CYS A 293 -3.40 9.99 -26.07
C CYS A 293 -4.42 9.08 -25.40
N VAL A 294 -4.94 9.47 -24.24
CA VAL A 294 -5.98 8.71 -23.53
C VAL A 294 -7.23 8.53 -24.39
N ASN A 295 -7.61 9.54 -25.17
CA ASN A 295 -8.86 9.54 -25.93
C ASN A 295 -8.75 8.75 -27.24
N CYS A 296 -7.96 9.24 -28.20
CA CYS A 296 -7.86 8.62 -29.53
C CYS A 296 -6.88 7.43 -29.61
N LYS A 297 -6.14 7.14 -28.53
CA LYS A 297 -5.10 6.09 -28.45
C LYS A 297 -3.93 6.27 -29.42
N GLY A 298 -3.82 7.41 -30.10
CA GLY A 298 -2.66 7.73 -30.93
C GLY A 298 -1.40 7.80 -30.07
N ASN A 299 -0.35 7.07 -30.47
CA ASN A 299 0.92 7.07 -29.75
C ASN A 299 1.50 8.48 -29.67
N PHE A 300 2.05 8.81 -28.50
CA PHE A 300 2.78 10.04 -28.30
C PHE A 300 3.99 10.08 -29.23
N ARG A 301 4.15 11.21 -29.92
CA ARG A 301 5.30 11.48 -30.77
C ARG A 301 5.78 12.88 -30.46
N THR A 302 7.08 13.10 -30.46
CA THR A 302 7.71 14.41 -30.21
C THR A 302 7.30 15.47 -31.25
N ASN A 303 6.73 15.06 -32.38
CA ASN A 303 6.20 15.95 -33.42
C ASN A 303 4.77 16.45 -33.16
N TRP A 304 4.08 16.01 -32.08
CA TRP A 304 2.81 16.62 -31.69
C TRP A 304 2.99 18.13 -31.57
N SER A 305 2.06 18.90 -32.15
CA SER A 305 2.15 20.36 -32.12
C SER A 305 1.96 20.88 -30.69
N GLU A 306 1.01 20.28 -29.97
CA GLU A 306 0.66 20.61 -28.59
C GLU A 306 0.31 19.33 -27.82
N VAL A 307 0.63 19.33 -26.53
CA VAL A 307 0.45 18.19 -25.63
C VAL A 307 -0.18 18.72 -24.35
N TYR A 308 -1.11 17.96 -23.81
CA TYR A 308 -1.78 18.29 -22.56
C TYR A 308 -1.77 17.08 -21.64
N PHE A 309 -2.00 17.30 -20.36
CA PHE A 309 -2.27 16.28 -19.36
C PHE A 309 -3.64 16.55 -18.74
N SER A 310 -4.47 15.54 -18.63
CA SER A 310 -5.75 15.60 -17.91
C SER A 310 -5.69 14.63 -16.74
N SER A 311 -6.02 15.13 -15.57
CA SER A 311 -6.06 14.33 -14.35
C SER A 311 -7.27 13.41 -14.35
N LEU A 312 -8.43 13.92 -14.78
CA LEU A 312 -9.67 13.16 -14.90
C LEU A 312 -9.56 12.04 -15.93
N ALA A 313 -8.88 12.29 -17.04
CA ALA A 313 -8.58 11.27 -18.05
C ALA A 313 -7.40 10.36 -17.65
N ASN A 314 -6.65 10.71 -16.60
CA ASN A 314 -5.47 10.01 -16.13
C ASN A 314 -4.39 9.81 -17.21
N GLY A 315 -3.98 10.90 -17.89
CA GLY A 315 -2.86 10.82 -18.85
C GLY A 315 -2.77 11.95 -19.86
N LEU A 316 -1.94 11.72 -20.89
CA LEU A 316 -1.68 12.69 -21.95
C LEU A 316 -2.84 12.80 -22.95
N ILE A 317 -3.07 14.00 -23.45
CA ILE A 317 -4.08 14.35 -24.43
C ILE A 317 -3.41 15.09 -25.60
N CYS A 318 -3.75 14.71 -26.83
CA CYS A 318 -3.27 15.41 -28.03
C CYS A 318 -4.13 16.64 -28.33
N ARG A 319 -3.61 17.53 -29.18
CA ARG A 319 -4.35 18.72 -29.67
C ARG A 319 -5.76 18.39 -30.18
N ASP A 320 -5.92 17.35 -30.98
CA ASP A 320 -7.22 17.06 -31.61
C ASP A 320 -8.29 16.60 -30.61
N CYS A 321 -7.86 16.10 -29.45
CA CYS A 321 -8.76 15.63 -28.39
C CYS A 321 -8.92 16.64 -27.26
N GLU A 322 -8.13 17.73 -27.23
CA GLU A 322 -8.02 18.61 -26.05
C GLU A 322 -9.35 19.28 -25.69
N ALA A 323 -10.18 19.64 -26.67
CA ALA A 323 -11.47 20.28 -26.44
C ALA A 323 -12.46 19.43 -25.62
N SER A 324 -12.29 18.11 -25.56
CA SER A 324 -13.13 17.21 -24.77
C SER A 324 -12.78 17.19 -23.28
N PHE A 325 -11.66 17.79 -22.87
CA PHE A 325 -11.13 17.72 -21.51
C PHE A 325 -10.98 19.13 -20.91
N PRO A 326 -11.90 19.57 -20.04
CA PRO A 326 -11.85 20.90 -19.44
C PRO A 326 -10.74 21.06 -18.39
N ASP A 327 -10.31 19.97 -17.74
CA ASP A 327 -9.26 19.94 -16.70
C ASP A 327 -7.83 19.87 -17.27
N ARG A 328 -7.68 20.07 -18.58
CA ARG A 328 -6.41 19.91 -19.28
C ARG A 328 -5.39 20.95 -18.84
N MET A 329 -4.17 20.50 -18.59
CA MET A 329 -2.99 21.33 -18.40
C MET A 329 -2.06 21.18 -19.60
N ARG A 330 -1.69 22.29 -20.22
CA ARG A 330 -0.75 22.28 -21.35
C ARG A 330 0.66 21.94 -20.85
N LEU A 331 1.36 21.11 -21.62
CA LEU A 331 2.75 20.72 -21.39
C LEU A 331 3.63 21.16 -22.57
N THR A 332 4.87 21.53 -22.28
CA THR A 332 5.91 21.63 -23.30
C THR A 332 6.24 20.25 -23.88
N LYS A 333 6.74 20.23 -25.11
CA LYS A 333 7.13 18.97 -25.78
C LYS A 333 8.23 18.24 -25.01
N ASN A 334 9.14 18.98 -24.38
CA ASN A 334 10.21 18.43 -23.56
C ASN A 334 9.62 17.75 -22.31
N ALA A 335 8.73 18.43 -21.58
CA ALA A 335 8.09 17.87 -20.39
C ALA A 335 7.29 16.61 -20.71
N ALA A 336 6.48 16.65 -21.78
CA ALA A 336 5.74 15.48 -22.26
C ALA A 336 6.67 14.34 -22.72
N GLY A 337 7.76 14.67 -23.40
CA GLY A 337 8.79 13.70 -23.82
C GLY A 337 9.45 13.00 -22.63
N CYS A 338 9.71 13.74 -21.55
CA CYS A 338 10.28 13.19 -20.33
C CYS A 338 9.30 12.27 -19.59
N LEU A 339 8.02 12.65 -19.53
CA LEU A 339 6.97 11.79 -18.98
C LEU A 339 6.80 10.50 -19.80
N ALA A 340 6.88 10.58 -21.13
CA ALA A 340 6.79 9.42 -22.02
C ALA A 340 8.05 8.53 -21.98
N ASN A 341 9.22 9.12 -21.77
CA ASN A 341 10.51 8.43 -21.68
C ASN A 341 11.33 8.96 -20.50
N LEU A 342 11.19 8.27 -19.36
CA LEU A 342 11.81 8.68 -18.09
C LEU A 342 13.34 8.78 -18.15
N LYS A 343 13.99 8.15 -19.14
CA LYS A 343 15.45 8.28 -19.33
C LYS A 343 15.86 9.74 -19.57
N MET A 344 14.99 10.52 -20.19
CA MET A 344 15.24 11.93 -20.50
C MET A 344 15.23 12.84 -19.26
N LEU A 345 14.60 12.40 -18.16
CA LEU A 345 14.61 13.18 -16.90
C LEU A 345 16.04 13.42 -16.39
N ALA A 346 16.96 12.48 -16.64
CA ALA A 346 18.36 12.58 -16.22
C ALA A 346 19.14 13.72 -16.88
N GLU A 347 18.69 14.21 -18.04
CA GLU A 347 19.34 15.22 -18.87
C GLU A 347 18.53 16.52 -18.98
N SER A 348 17.32 16.53 -18.43
CA SER A 348 16.40 17.67 -18.51
C SER A 348 16.84 18.85 -17.66
N ASP A 349 16.52 20.05 -18.11
CA ASP A 349 16.73 21.28 -17.35
C ASP A 349 15.71 21.42 -16.21
N GLU A 350 16.03 22.24 -15.21
CA GLU A 350 15.19 22.44 -14.03
C GLU A 350 13.80 23.00 -14.37
N LYS A 351 13.68 23.86 -15.40
CA LYS A 351 12.40 24.46 -15.79
C LYS A 351 11.44 23.39 -16.33
N THR A 352 11.94 22.47 -17.16
CA THR A 352 11.17 21.32 -17.63
C THR A 352 10.72 20.43 -16.47
N LEU A 353 11.60 20.14 -15.51
CA LEU A 353 11.25 19.32 -14.34
C LEU A 353 10.22 20.00 -13.42
N ASN A 354 10.34 21.31 -13.19
CA ASN A 354 9.38 22.10 -12.42
C ASN A 354 7.99 22.12 -13.09
N GLU A 355 7.94 22.12 -14.43
CA GLU A 355 6.68 21.99 -15.17
C GLU A 355 6.04 20.61 -14.94
N ILE A 356 6.82 19.53 -15.01
CA ILE A 356 6.33 18.17 -14.74
C ILE A 356 5.82 18.05 -13.30
N GLU A 357 6.59 18.54 -12.32
CA GLU A 357 6.21 18.50 -10.90
C GLU A 357 4.92 19.26 -10.64
N LYS A 358 4.69 20.42 -11.30
CA LYS A 358 3.42 21.15 -11.22
C LYS A 358 2.23 20.30 -11.68
N VAL A 359 2.39 19.58 -12.78
CA VAL A 359 1.34 18.69 -13.30
C VAL A 359 1.12 17.50 -12.37
N LEU A 360 2.18 16.91 -11.83
CA LEU A 360 2.05 15.79 -10.87
C LEU A 360 1.42 16.24 -9.56
N ILE A 361 1.79 17.39 -9.00
CA ILE A 361 1.14 17.95 -7.81
C ILE A 361 -0.34 18.22 -8.08
N TYR A 362 -0.69 18.76 -9.25
CA TYR A 362 -2.09 18.91 -9.64
C TYR A 362 -2.81 17.56 -9.69
N HIS A 363 -2.20 16.56 -10.34
CA HIS A 363 -2.76 15.22 -10.42
C HIS A 363 -2.98 14.57 -9.04
N PHE A 364 -1.99 14.63 -8.15
CA PHE A 364 -2.13 14.16 -6.77
C PHE A 364 -3.18 14.96 -5.99
N THR A 365 -3.34 16.26 -6.26
CA THR A 365 -4.38 17.08 -5.64
C THR A 365 -5.78 16.58 -6.02
N GLU A 366 -6.00 16.25 -7.30
CA GLU A 366 -7.25 15.68 -7.78
C GLU A 366 -7.49 14.27 -7.19
N LEU A 367 -6.47 13.41 -7.16
CA LEU A 367 -6.57 12.06 -6.58
C LEU A 367 -6.88 12.08 -5.07
N LEU A 368 -6.31 13.04 -4.34
CA LEU A 368 -6.51 13.17 -2.90
C LEU A 368 -7.71 14.05 -2.53
N HIS A 369 -8.34 14.71 -3.51
CA HIS A 369 -9.36 15.76 -3.34
C HIS A 369 -8.95 16.90 -2.40
N ARG A 370 -7.64 17.12 -2.24
CA ARG A 370 -7.02 18.18 -1.45
C ARG A 370 -5.55 18.32 -1.85
N PRO A 371 -4.96 19.52 -1.79
CA PRO A 371 -3.55 19.69 -2.08
C PRO A 371 -2.69 18.97 -1.03
N PRO A 372 -1.61 18.27 -1.43
CA PRO A 372 -0.61 17.77 -0.48
C PRO A 372 -0.05 18.94 0.34
N LYS A 373 0.09 18.75 1.66
CA LYS A 373 0.57 19.80 2.57
C LYS A 373 1.98 20.26 2.21
N MET A 374 2.81 19.34 1.73
CA MET A 374 4.18 19.62 1.36
C MET A 374 4.33 20.28 -0.02
N ALA A 375 3.30 20.28 -0.86
CA ALA A 375 3.37 20.78 -2.23
C ALA A 375 3.83 22.25 -2.33
N LYS A 376 3.37 23.11 -1.42
CA LYS A 376 3.72 24.54 -1.42
C LYS A 376 5.24 24.78 -1.30
N TYR A 377 5.94 23.96 -0.52
CA TYR A 377 7.39 24.10 -0.32
C TYR A 377 8.21 23.68 -1.55
N ILE A 378 7.58 23.00 -2.50
CA ILE A 378 8.20 22.61 -3.77
C ILE A 378 7.88 23.65 -4.85
N LEU A 379 6.65 24.16 -4.87
CA LEU A 379 6.16 25.09 -5.89
C LEU A 379 6.53 26.56 -5.68
N GLU A 380 6.76 27.00 -4.43
CA GLU A 380 7.01 28.41 -4.07
C GLU A 380 8.48 28.85 -4.23
N THR A 381 9.35 28.00 -4.78
CA THR A 381 10.78 28.28 -5.04
C THR A 381 11.13 28.08 -6.50
#